data_AF-A0A6I1GP76-F1
#
_entry.id   AF-A0A6I1GP76-F1
#
_cell.length_a   1.000
_cell.length_b   1.000
_cell.length_c   1.000
_cell.angle_alpha   90.00
_cell.angle_beta   90.00
_cell.angle_gamma   90.00
#
_symmetry.space_group_name_H-M   'P 1'
#
loop_
_entity.id
_entity.type
_entity.pdbx_description
1 polymer ?
#
loop_
_entity_poly.entity_id
_entity_poly.type
_entity_poly.pdbx_seq_one_letter_code
_entity_poly.pdbx_strand_id
1 'polypeptide(L)' 'DDYPREHRRRIRTNNMIERLNREIRRRTRVVGSFPDGRSALMPVCARVRYVTSSEWSTRRYLDMSRLGENVHEAN' A
#
# COMPACT_ATOMS: atom_id res chain seq x y z
N ASP A 1 8.67 -16.58 -14.17
CA ASP A 1 8.30 -15.17 -14.38
C ASP A 1 6.77 -15.12 -14.28
N ASP A 2 6.26 -15.51 -13.11
CA ASP A 2 4.99 -16.24 -12.96
C ASP A 2 3.74 -15.34 -12.94
N TYR A 3 3.92 -14.02 -12.99
CA TYR A 3 2.83 -13.05 -12.98
C TYR A 3 2.63 -12.41 -14.35
N PRO A 4 1.38 -12.13 -14.76
CA PRO A 4 1.09 -11.41 -16.01
C PRO A 4 1.89 -10.11 -16.09
N ARG A 5 2.35 -9.73 -17.28
CA ARG A 5 3.23 -8.56 -17.46
C ARG A 5 2.66 -7.29 -16.82
N GLU A 6 1.34 -7.14 -16.82
CA GLU A 6 0.63 -5.99 -16.26
C GLU A 6 0.69 -5.94 -14.72
N HIS A 7 0.84 -7.09 -14.06
CA HIS A 7 0.96 -7.20 -12.61
C HIS A 7 2.39 -6.96 -12.13
N ARG A 8 3.40 -7.31 -12.93
CA ARG A 8 4.82 -7.25 -12.54
C ARG A 8 5.24 -5.88 -12.03
N ARG A 9 4.81 -4.80 -12.70
CA ARG A 9 5.14 -3.43 -12.27
C ARG A 9 4.55 -3.11 -10.89
N ARG A 10 3.29 -3.48 -10.64
CA ARG A 10 2.61 -3.22 -9.36
C ARG A 10 3.18 -4.06 -8.22
N ILE A 11 3.62 -5.28 -8.49
CA ILE A 11 4.25 -6.17 -7.50
C ILE A 11 5.67 -5.71 -7.17
N ARG A 12 6.44 -5.30 -8.18
CA ARG A 12 7.84 -4.89 -8.01
C ARG A 12 8.01 -3.55 -7.29
N THR A 13 7.02 -2.67 -7.34
CA THR A 13 7.11 -1.31 -6.76
C THR A 13 6.33 -1.18 -5.47
N ASN A 14 6.87 -0.44 -4.50
CA ASN A 14 6.20 -0.17 -3.22
C ASN A 14 5.64 1.25 -3.09
N ASN A 15 5.33 1.89 -4.22
CA ASN A 15 4.98 3.31 -4.31
C ASN A 15 3.83 3.73 -3.38
N MET A 16 2.83 2.84 -3.19
CA MET A 16 1.69 3.14 -2.32
C MET A 16 2.08 3.20 -0.84
N ILE A 17 2.91 2.27 -0.36
CA ILE A 17 3.40 2.28 1.02
C ILE A 17 4.36 3.45 1.22
N GLU A 18 5.23 3.75 0.25
CA GLU A 18 6.10 4.93 0.32
C GLU A 18 5.32 6.24 0.42
N ARG A 19 4.23 6.38 -0.36
CA ARG A 19 3.34 7.54 -0.28
C ARG A 19 2.67 7.66 1.09
N LEU A 20 2.19 6.55 1.64
CA LEU A 20 1.63 6.48 2.98
C LEU A 20 2.66 6.90 4.04
N ASN A 21 3.86 6.32 4.01
CA ASN A 21 4.94 6.62 4.96
C ASN A 21 5.38 8.08 4.88
N ARG A 22 5.46 8.65 3.67
CA ARG A 22 5.77 10.07 3.48
C ARG A 22 4.71 10.96 4.12
N GLU A 23 3.43 10.62 3.96
CA GLU A 23 2.33 11.40 4.55
C GLU A 23 2.28 11.28 6.08
N ILE A 24 2.55 10.08 6.63
CA ILE A 24 2.69 9.89 8.07
C ILE A 24 3.81 10.78 8.60
N ARG A 25 5.02 10.71 8.01
CA ARG A 25 6.16 11.55 8.41
C ARG A 25 5.85 13.04 8.33
N ARG A 26 5.15 13.49 7.27
CA ARG A 26 4.74 14.89 7.11
C ARG A 26 3.80 15.34 8.25
N ARG A 27 2.83 14.51 8.63
CA ARG A 27 1.86 14.83 9.69
C ARG A 27 2.45 14.75 11.09
N THR A 28 3.39 13.84 11.33
CA THR A 28 4.03 13.72 12.64
C THR A 28 5.17 14.72 12.84
N ARG A 29 5.71 15.31 11.76
CA ARG A 29 6.82 16.29 11.84
C ARG A 29 6.50 17.50 12.71
N VAL A 30 5.25 17.97 12.75
CA VAL A 30 4.85 19.12 13.58
C VAL A 30 4.84 18.81 15.08
N VAL A 31 4.73 17.53 15.45
CA VAL A 31 4.71 17.10 16.86
C VAL A 31 6.13 17.12 17.45
N GLY A 32 7.16 16.95 16.60
CA GLY A 32 8.56 16.94 17.01
C GLY A 32 8.95 15.67 17.76
N SER A 33 8.43 15.49 18.98
CA SER A 33 8.63 14.30 19.82
C SER A 33 7.33 13.88 20.48
N PHE A 34 7.07 12.58 20.53
CA PHE A 34 5.92 12.02 21.23
C PHE A 34 6.29 11.68 22.67
N PRO A 35 5.36 11.87 23.63
CA PRO A 35 5.61 11.55 25.04
C PRO A 35 5.79 10.03 25.27
N ASP A 36 5.22 9.19 24.40
CA ASP A 36 5.32 7.73 24.47
C ASP A 36 4.97 7.08 23.11
N GLY A 37 5.23 5.77 23.00
CA GLY A 37 4.98 5.00 21.77
C GLY A 37 3.49 4.91 21.38
N ARG A 38 2.57 4.84 22.35
CA ARG A 38 1.12 4.78 22.09
C ARG A 38 0.60 6.09 21.51
N SER A 39 1.10 7.22 22.01
CA SER A 39 0.82 8.55 21.47
C SER A 39 1.29 8.69 20.01
N ALA A 40 2.41 8.05 19.63
CA ALA A 40 2.87 8.01 18.25
C ALA A 40 2.07 7.03 17.37
N LEU A 41 1.56 5.94 17.93
CA LEU A 41 0.76 4.95 17.21
C LEU A 41 -0.59 5.51 16.74
N MET A 42 -1.25 6.34 17.54
CA MET A 42 -2.57 6.89 17.20
C MET A 42 -2.60 7.61 15.83
N PRO A 43 -1.73 8.59 15.51
CA PRO A 43 -1.75 9.26 14.21
C PRO A 43 -1.38 8.33 13.04
N VAL A 44 -0.51 7.34 13.28
CA VAL A 44 -0.17 6.31 12.28
C VAL A 44 -1.40 5.46 11.97
N CYS A 45 -2.03 4.89 12.99
CA CYS A 45 -3.23 4.06 12.86
C CYS A 45 -4.38 4.83 12.20
N ALA A 46 -4.60 6.09 12.58
CA ALA A 46 -5.61 6.94 11.96
C ALA A 46 -5.36 7.11 10.45
N ARG A 47 -4.11 7.34 10.05
CA ARG A 47 -3.76 7.51 8.63
C ARG A 47 -3.90 6.22 7.84
N VAL A 48 -3.44 5.09 8.40
CA VAL A 48 -3.60 3.76 7.79
C VAL A 48 -5.10 3.46 7.59
N ARG A 49 -5.91 3.63 8.64
CA ARG A 49 -7.35 3.36 8.59
C ARG A 49 -8.05 4.19 7.50
N TYR A 50 -7.68 5.45 7.37
CA TYR A 50 -8.23 6.32 6.33
C TYR A 50 -7.90 5.82 4.92
N VAL A 51 -6.65 5.46 4.63
CA VAL A 51 -6.28 5.00 3.28
C VAL A 51 -6.86 3.62 2.97
N THR A 52 -6.97 2.74 3.97
CA THR A 52 -7.62 1.44 3.81
C THR A 52 -9.09 1.60 3.46
N SER A 53 -9.82 2.49 4.16
CA SER A 53 -11.27 2.67 3.96
C SER A 53 -11.63 3.47 2.72
N SER A 54 -10.68 4.16 2.10
CA SER A 54 -10.92 5.02 0.93
C SER A 54 -10.20 4.46 -0.31
N GLU A 55 -8.94 4.82 -0.48
CA GLU A 55 -8.18 4.56 -1.71
C GLU A 55 -7.95 3.07 -1.97
N TRP A 56 -7.75 2.26 -0.92
CA TRP A 56 -7.37 0.85 -1.10
C TRP A 56 -8.60 -0.05 -1.22
N SER A 57 -9.65 0.17 -0.43
CA SER A 57 -10.87 -0.62 -0.51
C SER A 57 -11.61 -0.46 -1.84
N THR A 58 -11.49 0.71 -2.48
CA THR A 58 -12.26 1.01 -3.71
C THR A 58 -11.50 0.61 -4.97
N ARG A 59 -10.19 0.33 -4.89
CA ARG A 59 -9.32 0.15 -6.06
C ARG A 59 -8.98 -1.32 -6.28
N ARG A 60 -9.32 -1.86 -7.46
CA ARG A 60 -8.82 -3.17 -7.90
C ARG A 60 -7.31 -3.10 -8.17
N TYR A 61 -6.50 -3.51 -7.19
CA TYR A 61 -5.05 -3.37 -7.25
C TYR A 61 -4.37 -4.37 -8.20
N LEU A 62 -4.89 -5.59 -8.31
CA LEU A 62 -4.50 -6.58 -9.32
C LEU A 62 -5.76 -7.16 -9.95
N ASP A 63 -5.72 -7.43 -11.26
CA ASP A 63 -6.84 -8.04 -11.95
C ASP A 63 -6.74 -9.57 -11.88
N MET A 64 -7.47 -10.17 -10.95
CA MET A 64 -7.31 -11.58 -10.62
C MET A 64 -7.74 -12.52 -11.75
N SER A 65 -8.51 -12.03 -12.74
CA SER A 65 -8.88 -12.76 -13.95
C SER A 65 -7.67 -13.22 -14.77
N ARG A 66 -6.57 -12.47 -14.73
CA ARG A 66 -5.39 -12.69 -15.57
C ARG A 66 -4.34 -13.60 -14.95
N LEU A 67 -4.49 -13.97 -13.68
CA LEU A 67 -3.50 -14.80 -12.98
C LEU A 67 -3.33 -16.20 -13.59
N GLY A 68 -4.32 -16.70 -14.35
CA GLY A 68 -4.26 -18.00 -15.04
C GLY A 68 -3.68 -17.97 -16.46
N GLU A 69 -3.48 -16.79 -17.07
CA GLU A 69 -3.05 -16.67 -18.47
C GLU A 69 -1.66 -17.30 -18.70
N ASN A 70 -0.75 -17.11 -17.75
CA ASN A 70 0.61 -17.69 -17.82
C ASN A 70 0.63 -19.23 -17.71
N VAL A 71 -0.38 -19.84 -17.07
CA VAL A 71 -0.46 -21.31 -16.93
C VAL A 71 -0.91 -21.95 -18.23
N HIS A 72 -1.66 -21.22 -19.06
CA HIS A 72 -2.18 -21.69 -20.33
C HIS A 72 -1.18 -21.51 -21.50
N GLU A 73 -0.30 -20.51 -21.44
CA GLU A 73 0.78 -20.28 -22.42
C GLU A 73 1.99 -21.21 -22.22
N ALA A 74 2.09 -21.91 -21.08
CA ALA A 74 3.21 -22.80 -20.75
C ALA A 74 2.94 -24.30 -21.03
N ASN A 75 1.78 -24.64 -21.61
CA ASN A 75 1.39 -25.97 -22.11
C ASN A 75 1.28 -25.94 -23.63
#